data_AF-C5KT33-F1
#
_entry.id   AF-C5KT33-F1
#
_cell.length_a   1.000
_cell.length_b   1.000
_cell.length_c   1.000
_cell.angle_alpha   90.00
_cell.angle_beta   90.00
_cell.angle_gamma   90.00
#
_symmetry.space_group_name_H-M   'P 1'
#
loop_
_entity.id
_entity.type
_entity.pdbx_description
1 polymer ?
#
loop_
_entity_poly.entity_id
_entity_poly.type
_entity_poly.pdbx_seq_one_letter_code
_entity_poly.pdbx_strand_id
1 'polypeptide(L)'
;MTRKSRPKKGVTQADLKQVDIDAEFKSSSSSDSSESESEDDQSPESTPEMLMRAAAVGGELAGQMTNKWISDNQTGLKYCYSGSEKKMYMWNPQSQSMYQWKGRGSIKFLWQADQGSAGQGQSEAVETAPAASAEDRVGEPEKVLWITYIPSSYLWGEDSRRDTPSPEESVTSDTQGAAETEESDYGSVTEPKHKKAKTAADDASMLMKCDSRVPGFKDFAKRWAIDVNILRHFAKHDGMLIRHVIESFKPIKAKAKNALQKYLQGLMKYPQKWRIVAACRQAVLIEEAEGETRELLPPRSVLVGSAEEDLAQTSDESVTRLVIPAGSGQYVSPEHFRIFPLGDDFYVQDLGSNYGITVDGLRYRSADGPIGPLKDGSIVSIGGGSQHQPPLFLCEFATAEELRKRRVEAETPATEGNKQFQRAEARSQLLKETCKHQRIPIDSSVLKTAGCKAMLDTMYKDDNTQVDFLRGYVGADIQQSVPFPMEGVAADTLA
;
A
#
# COMPACT_ATOMS: atom_id res chain seq x y z
N MET A 1 3.01 1.22 -52.13
CA MET A 1 2.13 1.62 -51.01
C MET A 1 2.27 0.59 -49.89
N THR A 2 3.18 0.82 -48.95
CA THR A 2 3.49 -0.09 -47.84
C THR A 2 2.67 0.28 -46.61
N ARG A 3 1.81 -0.63 -46.15
CA ARG A 3 1.02 -0.47 -44.91
C ARG A 3 1.90 -0.77 -43.70
N LYS A 4 2.11 0.24 -42.85
CA LYS A 4 2.75 0.10 -41.53
C LYS A 4 1.84 -0.66 -40.56
N SER A 5 2.30 -1.78 -40.04
CA SER A 5 1.68 -2.53 -38.95
C SER A 5 1.90 -1.83 -37.61
N ARG A 6 0.83 -1.66 -36.81
CA ARG A 6 0.90 -1.17 -35.43
C ARG A 6 1.34 -2.30 -34.47
N PRO A 7 2.15 -2.02 -33.44
CA PRO A 7 2.45 -2.99 -32.40
C PRO A 7 1.29 -3.11 -31.41
N LYS A 8 0.95 -4.36 -31.04
CA LYS A 8 0.00 -4.66 -29.96
C LYS A 8 0.66 -4.37 -28.60
N LYS A 9 -0.02 -3.60 -27.75
CA LYS A 9 0.33 -3.37 -26.34
C LYS A 9 -0.55 -4.23 -25.44
N GLY A 10 0.06 -4.77 -24.40
CA GLY A 10 -0.63 -5.31 -23.22
C GLY A 10 0.03 -6.55 -22.63
N VAL A 11 1.23 -6.41 -22.07
CA VAL A 11 1.80 -7.41 -21.14
C VAL A 11 1.10 -7.21 -19.80
N THR A 12 0.47 -8.26 -19.28
CA THR A 12 -0.12 -8.30 -17.94
C THR A 12 0.93 -8.65 -16.90
N GLN A 13 0.81 -8.08 -15.70
CA GLN A 13 1.69 -8.27 -14.53
C GLN A 13 1.52 -9.65 -13.86
N ALA A 14 1.28 -10.70 -14.66
CA ALA A 14 1.27 -12.10 -14.23
C ALA A 14 2.61 -12.81 -14.54
N ASP A 15 3.56 -12.11 -15.17
CA ASP A 15 4.91 -12.61 -15.48
C ASP A 15 5.94 -12.15 -14.43
N LEU A 16 5.65 -12.34 -13.13
CA LEU A 16 6.73 -12.37 -12.13
C LEU A 16 7.50 -13.67 -12.35
N LYS A 17 8.47 -13.61 -13.27
CA LYS A 17 9.41 -14.69 -13.51
C LYS A 17 10.14 -15.00 -12.21
N GLN A 18 10.01 -16.24 -11.78
CA GLN A 18 11.01 -16.96 -11.01
C GLN A 18 12.36 -16.66 -11.68
N VAL A 19 13.26 -15.98 -10.96
CA VAL A 19 14.62 -15.76 -11.46
C VAL A 19 15.32 -17.10 -11.30
N ASP A 20 15.24 -17.93 -12.33
CA ASP A 20 16.13 -19.09 -12.48
C ASP A 20 17.53 -18.53 -12.70
N ILE A 21 18.34 -18.53 -11.63
CA ILE A 21 19.75 -18.16 -11.68
C ILE A 21 20.53 -19.41 -12.08
N ASP A 22 20.34 -19.86 -13.31
CA ASP A 22 21.22 -20.85 -13.94
C ASP A 22 21.53 -20.36 -15.36
N ALA A 23 22.80 -20.10 -15.62
CA ALA A 23 23.42 -19.65 -16.88
C ALA A 23 23.44 -18.14 -17.18
N GLU A 24 24.59 -17.52 -16.92
CA GLU A 24 25.48 -16.95 -17.97
C GLU A 24 26.64 -16.18 -17.30
N PHE A 25 27.65 -16.92 -16.81
CA PHE A 25 28.94 -16.34 -16.44
C PHE A 25 29.93 -16.63 -17.58
N LYS A 26 29.96 -15.76 -18.60
CA LYS A 26 30.99 -15.81 -19.65
C LYS A 26 32.21 -15.03 -19.18
N SER A 27 33.22 -15.75 -18.69
CA SER A 27 34.55 -15.20 -18.45
C SER A 27 35.25 -14.92 -19.79
N SER A 28 35.66 -13.66 -19.99
CA SER A 28 36.54 -13.26 -21.09
C SER A 28 38.00 -13.49 -20.68
N SER A 29 38.66 -14.43 -21.33
CA SER A 29 40.06 -14.79 -21.11
C SER A 29 41.04 -13.85 -21.84
N SER A 30 42.09 -13.39 -21.16
CA SER A 30 43.35 -13.01 -21.82
C SER A 30 44.58 -13.36 -20.97
N SER A 31 45.32 -14.35 -21.47
CA SER A 31 46.77 -14.61 -21.41
C SER A 31 47.57 -14.50 -20.10
N ASP A 32 47.93 -15.70 -19.63
CA ASP A 32 49.30 -16.22 -19.51
C ASP A 32 50.19 -15.74 -18.33
N SER A 33 50.09 -16.47 -17.22
CA SER A 33 51.19 -16.67 -16.27
C SER A 33 50.95 -17.96 -15.48
N SER A 34 51.88 -18.89 -15.63
CA SER A 34 51.87 -20.22 -15.02
C SER A 34 52.14 -20.16 -13.53
N GLU A 35 51.10 -20.29 -12.71
CA GLU A 35 51.20 -20.72 -11.32
C GLU A 35 50.25 -21.89 -11.09
N SER A 36 50.73 -22.88 -10.33
CA SER A 36 50.11 -24.17 -10.05
C SER A 36 48.65 -24.04 -9.62
N GLU A 37 47.73 -24.44 -10.49
CA GLU A 37 46.31 -24.63 -10.21
C GLU A 37 46.17 -25.80 -9.22
N SER A 38 46.10 -25.49 -7.93
CA SER A 38 45.39 -26.37 -7.01
C SER A 38 43.95 -26.43 -7.51
N GLU A 39 43.48 -27.63 -7.87
CA GLU A 39 42.07 -27.92 -8.09
C GLU A 39 41.33 -27.58 -6.78
N ASP A 40 41.00 -26.31 -6.62
CA ASP A 40 40.16 -25.82 -5.54
C ASP A 40 38.83 -26.54 -5.69
N ASP A 41 38.54 -27.36 -4.69
CA ASP A 41 37.32 -28.13 -4.50
C ASP A 41 36.15 -27.13 -4.37
N GLN A 42 35.72 -26.59 -5.51
CA GLN A 42 34.63 -25.62 -5.62
C GLN A 42 33.32 -26.37 -5.47
N SER A 43 33.07 -26.84 -4.25
CA SER A 43 31.72 -27.20 -3.82
C SER A 43 30.78 -26.05 -4.23
N PRO A 44 29.65 -26.35 -4.89
CA PRO A 44 28.75 -25.31 -5.38
C PRO A 44 28.38 -24.39 -4.21
N GLU A 45 28.56 -23.08 -4.42
CA GLU A 45 28.30 -22.08 -3.40
C GLU A 45 26.84 -22.16 -2.95
N SER A 46 26.62 -22.21 -1.65
CA SER A 46 25.25 -22.29 -1.13
C SER A 46 24.51 -20.95 -1.34
N THR A 47 23.20 -20.99 -1.50
CA THR A 47 22.34 -19.79 -1.62
C THR A 47 22.67 -18.67 -0.60
N PRO A 48 22.82 -18.95 0.72
CA PRO A 48 23.19 -17.91 1.68
C PRO A 48 24.61 -17.34 1.46
N GLU A 49 25.56 -18.14 0.99
CA GLU A 49 26.92 -17.65 0.68
C GLU A 49 26.92 -16.74 -0.55
N MET A 50 26.19 -17.13 -1.59
CA MET A 50 25.98 -16.29 -2.78
C MET A 50 25.38 -14.93 -2.40
N LEU A 51 24.37 -14.92 -1.53
CA LEU A 51 23.74 -13.69 -1.04
C LEU A 51 24.71 -12.79 -0.26
N MET A 52 25.50 -13.37 0.64
CA MET A 52 26.52 -12.61 1.38
C MET A 52 27.60 -12.06 0.47
N ARG A 53 28.06 -12.84 -0.52
CA ARG A 53 29.04 -12.40 -1.52
C ARG A 53 28.48 -11.25 -2.35
N ALA A 54 27.24 -11.36 -2.83
CA ALA A 54 26.57 -10.28 -3.55
C ALA A 54 26.49 -9.00 -2.70
N ALA A 55 26.14 -9.13 -1.41
CA ALA A 55 26.11 -8.01 -0.50
C ALA A 55 27.51 -7.40 -0.24
N ALA A 56 28.56 -8.22 -0.17
CA ALA A 56 29.94 -7.78 0.03
C ALA A 56 30.49 -7.06 -1.21
N VAL A 57 30.16 -7.54 -2.41
CA VAL A 57 30.54 -6.90 -3.69
C VAL A 57 29.84 -5.55 -3.85
N GLY A 58 28.60 -5.43 -3.37
CA GLY A 58 27.81 -4.20 -3.47
C GLY A 58 27.23 -3.98 -4.87
N GLY A 59 26.93 -2.71 -5.18
CA GLY A 59 26.38 -2.31 -6.49
C GLY A 59 24.92 -2.68 -6.72
N GLU A 60 24.52 -2.72 -8.00
CA GLU A 60 23.13 -2.99 -8.40
C GLU A 60 22.69 -4.40 -8.00
N LEU A 61 23.60 -5.39 -8.07
CA LEU A 61 23.33 -6.77 -7.69
C LEU A 61 22.96 -6.89 -6.21
N ALA A 62 23.71 -6.24 -5.32
CA ALA A 62 23.38 -6.17 -3.91
C ALA A 62 21.98 -5.56 -3.71
N GLY A 63 21.68 -4.42 -4.35
CA GLY A 63 20.35 -3.80 -4.25
C GLY A 63 19.20 -4.69 -4.76
N GLN A 64 19.48 -5.60 -5.69
CA GLN A 64 18.49 -6.57 -6.16
C GLN A 64 18.30 -7.76 -5.23
N MET A 65 19.30 -8.13 -4.42
CA MET A 65 19.31 -9.33 -3.58
C MET A 65 19.10 -9.05 -2.08
N THR A 66 19.52 -7.89 -1.57
CA THR A 66 19.34 -7.51 -0.15
C THR A 66 17.88 -7.17 0.15
N ASN A 67 17.44 -7.47 1.37
CA ASN A 67 16.07 -7.24 1.87
C ASN A 67 14.98 -7.90 1.00
N LYS A 68 15.31 -9.02 0.36
CA LYS A 68 14.36 -9.85 -0.40
C LYS A 68 14.52 -11.31 -0.01
N TRP A 69 13.39 -12.01 0.07
CA TRP A 69 13.35 -13.44 0.27
C TRP A 69 13.65 -14.16 -1.04
N ILE A 70 14.75 -14.92 -1.09
CA ILE A 70 15.15 -15.77 -2.19
C ILE A 70 14.88 -17.22 -1.81
N SER A 71 14.17 -17.95 -2.67
CA SER A 71 13.90 -19.38 -2.46
C SER A 71 15.07 -20.21 -3.00
N ASP A 72 15.58 -21.10 -2.19
CA ASP A 72 16.53 -22.12 -2.60
C ASP A 72 15.76 -23.32 -3.18
N ASN A 73 15.91 -23.54 -4.48
CA ASN A 73 15.20 -24.58 -5.20
C ASN A 73 15.58 -26.00 -4.74
N GLN A 74 16.78 -26.20 -4.17
CA GLN A 74 17.24 -27.52 -3.74
C GLN A 74 16.64 -27.91 -2.38
N THR A 75 16.64 -26.98 -1.43
CA THR A 75 16.21 -27.24 -0.05
C THR A 75 14.76 -26.84 0.21
N GLY A 76 14.17 -26.00 -0.65
CA GLY A 76 12.87 -25.37 -0.42
C GLY A 76 12.89 -24.29 0.69
N LEU A 77 14.05 -23.99 1.26
CA LEU A 77 14.23 -22.95 2.26
C LEU A 77 14.23 -21.57 1.59
N LYS A 78 13.82 -20.54 2.33
CA LYS A 78 13.92 -19.15 1.84
C LYS A 78 14.95 -18.39 2.66
N TYR A 79 15.80 -17.61 2.01
CA TYR A 79 16.84 -16.82 2.64
C TYR A 79 16.63 -15.34 2.38
N CYS A 80 16.90 -14.50 3.38
CA CYS A 80 16.87 -13.05 3.24
C CYS A 80 18.09 -12.45 3.94
N TYR A 81 18.90 -11.70 3.19
CA TYR A 81 19.99 -10.94 3.76
C TYR A 81 19.53 -9.52 4.09
N SER A 82 19.50 -9.17 5.38
CA SER A 82 19.21 -7.80 5.83
C SER A 82 20.43 -6.91 5.62
N GLY A 83 20.28 -5.93 4.73
CA GLY A 83 21.35 -4.98 4.42
C GLY A 83 21.69 -4.04 5.59
N SER A 84 20.71 -3.68 6.43
CA SER A 84 20.94 -2.77 7.56
C SER A 84 21.70 -3.45 8.70
N GLU A 85 21.32 -4.69 9.02
CA GLU A 85 21.94 -5.44 10.12
C GLU A 85 23.14 -6.28 9.70
N LYS A 86 23.32 -6.48 8.39
CA LYS A 86 24.30 -7.43 7.83
C LYS A 86 24.10 -8.86 8.39
N LYS A 87 22.84 -9.28 8.51
CA LYS A 87 22.45 -10.61 9.01
C LYS A 87 21.71 -11.40 7.95
N MET A 88 21.89 -12.72 7.97
CA MET A 88 21.16 -13.66 7.14
C MET A 88 20.02 -14.30 7.93
N TYR A 89 18.83 -14.29 7.36
CA TYR A 89 17.66 -14.98 7.89
C TYR A 89 17.27 -16.13 6.98
N MET A 90 16.74 -17.18 7.59
CA MET A 90 16.33 -18.40 6.93
C MET A 90 14.93 -18.77 7.40
N TRP A 91 14.02 -18.91 6.45
CA TRP A 91 12.65 -19.35 6.68
C TRP A 91 12.48 -20.77 6.17
N ASN A 92 11.94 -21.65 7.00
CA ASN A 92 11.54 -23.00 6.61
C ASN A 92 10.02 -23.07 6.43
N PRO A 93 9.51 -23.15 5.19
CA PRO A 93 8.07 -23.22 4.93
C PRO A 93 7.40 -24.48 5.48
N GLN A 94 8.14 -25.58 5.65
CA GLN A 94 7.57 -26.86 6.11
C GLN A 94 7.28 -26.84 7.61
N SER A 95 8.27 -26.41 8.41
CA SER A 95 8.09 -26.30 9.87
C SER A 95 7.45 -24.98 10.29
N GLN A 96 7.32 -24.03 9.37
CA GLN A 96 6.93 -22.65 9.64
C GLN A 96 7.85 -22.01 10.71
N SER A 97 9.15 -22.27 10.61
CA SER A 97 10.16 -21.79 11.57
C SER A 97 11.12 -20.79 10.95
N MET A 98 11.48 -19.78 11.73
CA MET A 98 12.42 -18.73 11.38
C MET A 98 13.74 -18.92 12.12
N TYR A 99 14.84 -18.74 11.41
CA TYR A 99 16.20 -18.84 11.93
C TYR A 99 17.04 -17.66 11.47
N GLN A 100 18.07 -17.34 12.24
CA GLN A 100 19.20 -16.53 11.82
C GLN A 100 20.34 -17.47 11.40
N TRP A 101 20.76 -17.40 10.15
CA TRP A 101 21.90 -18.16 9.66
C TRP A 101 23.19 -17.40 10.00
N LYS A 102 24.12 -18.06 10.71
CA LYS A 102 25.40 -17.46 11.14
C LYS A 102 26.60 -17.98 10.34
N GLY A 103 26.44 -19.09 9.64
CA GLY A 103 27.50 -19.76 8.89
C GLY A 103 27.15 -21.22 8.59
N ARG A 104 28.00 -21.91 7.82
CA ARG A 104 27.88 -23.37 7.63
C ARG A 104 27.86 -24.07 9.00
N GLY A 105 26.83 -24.88 9.24
CA GLY A 105 26.65 -25.61 10.50
C GLY A 105 26.21 -24.74 11.70
N SER A 106 25.92 -23.44 11.51
CA SER A 106 25.49 -22.56 12.60
C SER A 106 24.22 -21.79 12.22
N ILE A 107 23.11 -22.19 12.84
CA ILE A 107 21.82 -21.50 12.76
C ILE A 107 21.32 -21.21 14.18
N LYS A 108 20.69 -20.06 14.37
CA LYS A 108 20.04 -19.67 15.63
C LYS A 108 18.54 -19.63 15.40
N PHE A 109 17.78 -20.41 16.17
CA PHE A 109 16.32 -20.33 16.15
C PHE A 109 15.85 -18.94 16.59
N LEU A 110 14.87 -18.38 15.88
CA LEU A 110 14.24 -17.11 16.25
C LEU A 110 12.83 -17.35 16.79
N TRP A 111 11.97 -17.99 15.99
CA TRP A 111 10.59 -18.32 16.38
C TRP A 111 9.98 -19.36 15.43
N GLN A 112 8.84 -19.93 15.81
CA GLN A 112 8.02 -20.81 14.98
C GLN A 112 6.56 -20.33 14.99
N ALA A 113 5.87 -20.43 13.87
CA ALA A 113 4.42 -20.22 13.83
C ALA A 113 3.76 -21.42 14.50
N ASP A 114 2.82 -21.16 15.41
CA ASP A 114 2.12 -22.25 16.08
C ASP A 114 1.28 -23.00 15.04
N GLN A 115 1.61 -24.27 14.79
CA GLN A 115 0.93 -25.07 13.76
C GLN A 115 -0.40 -25.61 14.28
N GLY A 116 -1.21 -24.77 14.94
CA GLY A 116 -2.59 -25.08 15.34
C GLY A 116 -2.79 -26.47 15.93
N SER A 117 -1.80 -27.02 16.65
CA SER A 117 -1.91 -28.36 17.20
C SER A 117 -2.85 -28.28 18.38
N ALA A 118 -4.12 -28.57 18.12
CA ALA A 118 -5.21 -28.68 19.09
C ALA A 118 -5.02 -29.83 20.10
N GLY A 119 -3.78 -30.22 20.44
CA GLY A 119 -3.49 -31.36 21.28
C GLY A 119 -2.09 -31.31 21.88
N GLN A 120 -2.02 -30.83 23.13
CA GLN A 120 -1.12 -31.28 24.19
C GLN A 120 0.31 -31.67 23.75
N GLY A 121 1.11 -30.68 23.40
CA GLY A 121 2.56 -30.77 23.52
C GLY A 121 3.03 -29.54 24.27
N GLN A 122 3.56 -29.70 25.49
CA GLN A 122 4.20 -28.59 26.20
C GLN A 122 5.31 -28.04 25.29
N SER A 123 5.17 -26.81 24.83
CA SER A 123 6.33 -26.05 24.33
C SER A 123 7.34 -26.00 25.48
N GLU A 124 8.44 -26.73 25.35
CA GLU A 124 9.63 -26.43 26.13
C GLU A 124 9.90 -24.94 25.97
N ALA A 125 10.06 -24.24 27.09
CA ALA A 125 10.22 -22.80 27.15
C ALA A 125 11.22 -22.37 26.07
N VAL A 126 10.69 -21.74 25.01
CA VAL A 126 11.51 -21.13 23.97
C VAL A 126 12.38 -20.13 24.72
N GLU A 127 13.67 -20.47 24.85
CA GLU A 127 14.67 -19.60 25.43
C GLU A 127 14.71 -18.36 24.53
N THR A 128 13.98 -17.34 24.97
CA THR A 128 13.76 -16.10 24.22
C THR A 128 15.14 -15.58 23.85
N ALA A 129 15.38 -15.47 22.54
CA ALA A 129 16.70 -15.18 21.99
C ALA A 129 17.43 -14.10 22.83
N PRO A 130 18.70 -14.33 23.26
CA PRO A 130 19.44 -13.36 24.05
C PRO A 130 19.42 -12.03 23.30
N ALA A 131 19.06 -10.96 24.03
CA ALA A 131 18.96 -9.61 23.50
C ALA A 131 20.24 -9.35 22.72
N ALA A 132 20.12 -9.21 21.40
CA ALA A 132 21.24 -8.77 20.60
C ALA A 132 21.56 -7.36 21.10
N SER A 133 22.57 -7.25 21.95
CA SER A 133 23.24 -6.06 22.48
C SER A 133 22.59 -4.74 22.08
N ALA A 134 21.54 -4.35 22.82
CA ALA A 134 20.99 -2.99 22.79
C ALA A 134 22.03 -1.94 23.23
N GLU A 135 23.14 -2.38 23.82
CA GLU A 135 24.20 -1.53 24.37
C GLU A 135 25.04 -0.80 23.31
N ASP A 136 25.03 -1.22 22.03
CA ASP A 136 25.85 -0.58 20.98
C ASP A 136 25.12 0.50 20.15
N ARG A 137 23.83 0.75 20.40
CA ARG A 137 23.04 1.76 19.66
C ARG A 137 22.79 3.04 20.45
N VAL A 138 23.78 3.51 21.19
CA VAL A 138 23.68 4.76 21.98
C VAL A 138 23.61 5.96 21.03
N GLY A 139 22.40 6.46 20.74
CA GLY A 139 22.19 7.81 20.22
C GLY A 139 21.29 7.96 19.00
N GLU A 140 20.92 6.89 18.29
CA GLU A 140 19.94 6.99 17.20
C GLU A 140 18.52 6.77 17.74
N PRO A 141 17.55 7.65 17.43
CA PRO A 141 16.18 7.46 17.89
C PRO A 141 15.60 6.19 17.27
N GLU A 142 15.14 5.28 18.12
CA GLU A 142 14.60 4.00 17.69
C GLU A 142 13.34 4.20 16.83
N LYS A 143 13.34 3.57 15.65
CA LYS A 143 12.15 3.54 14.80
C LYS A 143 11.11 2.63 15.44
N VAL A 144 9.88 3.12 15.53
CA VAL A 144 8.76 2.37 16.07
C VAL A 144 7.74 2.13 14.97
N LEU A 145 6.96 1.05 15.11
CA LEU A 145 5.82 0.77 14.25
C LEU A 145 4.54 1.03 15.03
N TRP A 146 3.74 2.00 14.59
CA TRP A 146 2.37 2.16 15.06
C TRP A 146 1.41 1.43 14.13
N ILE A 147 0.55 0.59 14.69
CA ILE A 147 -0.47 -0.15 13.95
C ILE A 147 -1.83 0.32 14.43
N THR A 148 -2.59 0.92 13.52
CA THR A 148 -3.98 1.32 13.78
C THR A 148 -4.92 0.29 13.20
N TYR A 149 -5.65 -0.41 14.07
CA TYR A 149 -6.77 -1.25 13.71
C TYR A 149 -7.95 -0.39 13.30
N ILE A 150 -8.45 -0.61 12.08
CA ILE A 150 -9.60 0.06 11.50
C ILE A 150 -10.70 -0.98 11.29
N PRO A 151 -11.71 -1.01 12.18
CA PRO A 151 -12.81 -1.97 12.14
C PRO A 151 -13.60 -1.94 10.82
N SER A 152 -14.18 -3.07 10.43
CA SER A 152 -15.07 -3.15 9.27
C SER A 152 -16.34 -2.30 9.44
N SER A 153 -16.90 -2.24 10.65
CA SER A 153 -18.06 -1.40 10.98
C SER A 153 -17.76 0.06 10.65
N TYR A 154 -16.57 0.52 11.04
CA TYR A 154 -16.09 1.85 10.69
C TYR A 154 -16.02 2.02 9.19
N LEU A 155 -15.34 1.14 8.45
CA LEU A 155 -15.12 1.37 7.01
C LEU A 155 -16.41 1.34 6.21
N TRP A 156 -17.37 0.51 6.62
CA TRP A 156 -18.44 0.08 5.74
C TRP A 156 -19.88 0.30 6.22
N GLY A 157 -20.05 0.87 7.41
CA GLY A 157 -21.36 1.06 8.04
C GLY A 157 -21.88 -0.22 8.72
N GLU A 158 -22.71 -0.08 9.75
CA GLU A 158 -23.21 -1.22 10.54
C GLU A 158 -24.25 -2.08 9.79
N ASP A 159 -25.03 -1.46 8.90
CA ASP A 159 -26.15 -2.10 8.21
C ASP A 159 -25.73 -3.10 7.12
N SER A 160 -24.47 -3.09 6.69
CA SER A 160 -23.98 -4.05 5.67
C SER A 160 -23.98 -5.49 6.16
N ARG A 161 -24.08 -5.72 7.48
CA ARG A 161 -24.02 -7.05 8.11
C ARG A 161 -25.32 -7.85 8.05
N ARG A 162 -26.49 -7.24 7.81
CA ARG A 162 -27.79 -7.91 8.09
C ARG A 162 -28.46 -8.62 6.90
N ASP A 163 -28.08 -8.33 5.66
CA ASP A 163 -28.93 -8.68 4.51
C ASP A 163 -28.36 -9.70 3.51
N THR A 164 -27.26 -10.39 3.81
CA THR A 164 -26.88 -11.58 3.03
C THR A 164 -27.54 -12.82 3.65
N PRO A 165 -28.65 -13.34 3.09
CA PRO A 165 -29.19 -14.61 3.55
C PRO A 165 -28.11 -15.67 3.44
N SER A 166 -27.91 -16.44 4.52
CA SER A 166 -27.01 -17.58 4.52
C SER A 166 -27.41 -18.52 3.38
N PRO A 167 -26.47 -18.95 2.51
CA PRO A 167 -26.79 -19.81 1.37
C PRO A 167 -27.30 -21.22 1.76
N GLU A 168 -27.39 -21.53 3.05
CA GLU A 168 -27.81 -22.84 3.54
C GLU A 168 -29.34 -23.03 3.66
N GLU A 169 -30.16 -22.00 3.45
CA GLU A 169 -31.63 -22.11 3.62
C GLU A 169 -32.45 -22.24 2.31
N SER A 170 -31.83 -22.43 1.13
CA SER A 170 -32.58 -22.59 -0.14
C SER A 170 -32.50 -24.01 -0.74
N VAL A 171 -32.71 -25.05 0.06
CA VAL A 171 -32.94 -26.42 -0.43
C VAL A 171 -34.29 -26.94 0.06
N THR A 172 -35.33 -26.54 -0.65
CA THR A 172 -36.59 -27.28 -0.86
C THR A 172 -36.93 -27.03 -2.33
N SER A 173 -37.45 -27.91 -3.18
CA SER A 173 -37.84 -29.33 -3.13
C SER A 173 -38.28 -29.64 -4.59
N ASP A 174 -37.98 -30.84 -5.08
CA ASP A 174 -38.71 -31.58 -6.11
C ASP A 174 -39.26 -30.86 -7.36
N THR A 175 -38.63 -31.11 -8.51
CA THR A 175 -39.40 -31.32 -9.75
C THR A 175 -38.74 -32.41 -10.58
N GLN A 176 -39.26 -33.63 -10.45
CA GLN A 176 -39.15 -34.68 -11.45
C GLN A 176 -40.04 -34.33 -12.65
N GLY A 177 -39.50 -34.47 -13.86
CA GLY A 177 -40.27 -34.31 -15.10
C GLY A 177 -39.40 -34.61 -16.32
N ALA A 178 -39.37 -35.88 -16.71
CA ALA A 178 -38.73 -36.38 -17.92
C ALA A 178 -39.47 -35.92 -19.20
N ALA A 179 -38.71 -35.63 -20.26
CA ALA A 179 -39.07 -35.96 -21.63
C ALA A 179 -37.86 -35.75 -22.57
N GLU A 180 -37.45 -36.83 -23.20
CA GLU A 180 -36.55 -36.90 -24.35
C GLU A 180 -37.19 -36.22 -25.57
N THR A 181 -36.40 -35.50 -26.37
CA THR A 181 -36.60 -35.47 -27.84
C THR A 181 -35.28 -35.18 -28.52
N GLU A 182 -34.97 -36.04 -29.50
CA GLU A 182 -33.79 -36.06 -30.35
C GLU A 182 -33.76 -34.93 -31.40
N GLU A 183 -32.59 -34.81 -32.04
CA GLU A 183 -32.34 -34.29 -33.39
C GLU A 183 -32.67 -32.81 -33.70
N SER A 184 -31.62 -32.02 -33.93
CA SER A 184 -31.11 -31.79 -35.29
C SER A 184 -30.30 -30.49 -35.44
N ASP A 185 -29.31 -30.62 -36.30
CA ASP A 185 -28.90 -29.66 -37.31
C ASP A 185 -27.84 -28.57 -37.03
N TYR A 186 -26.90 -28.58 -37.95
CA TYR A 186 -25.60 -27.94 -37.97
C TYR A 186 -25.76 -26.58 -38.66
N GLY A 187 -26.25 -25.58 -37.93
CA GLY A 187 -26.48 -24.23 -38.45
C GLY A 187 -25.50 -23.20 -37.90
N SER A 188 -24.34 -23.04 -38.54
CA SER A 188 -23.42 -21.91 -38.30
C SER A 188 -24.08 -20.60 -38.73
N VAL A 189 -24.79 -19.95 -37.81
CA VAL A 189 -25.30 -18.59 -37.98
C VAL A 189 -24.53 -17.69 -37.02
N THR A 190 -23.72 -16.81 -37.57
CA THR A 190 -23.10 -15.71 -36.84
C THR A 190 -24.19 -14.81 -36.28
N GLU A 191 -24.54 -15.02 -35.01
CA GLU A 191 -25.48 -14.16 -34.29
C GLU A 191 -24.97 -12.71 -34.30
N PRO A 192 -25.82 -11.72 -34.66
CA PRO A 192 -25.48 -10.33 -34.48
C PRO A 192 -25.33 -10.07 -32.99
N LYS A 193 -24.14 -9.61 -32.57
CA LYS A 193 -23.88 -9.13 -31.21
C LYS A 193 -24.84 -7.99 -30.88
N HIS A 194 -26.02 -8.32 -30.37
CA HIS A 194 -26.93 -7.36 -29.76
C HIS A 194 -26.19 -6.76 -28.57
N LYS A 195 -25.77 -5.49 -28.69
CA LYS A 195 -25.37 -4.66 -27.55
C LYS A 195 -26.56 -4.65 -26.61
N LYS A 196 -26.58 -5.52 -25.59
CA LYS A 196 -27.55 -5.49 -24.49
C LYS A 196 -27.60 -4.04 -24.00
N ALA A 197 -28.76 -3.40 -24.17
CA ALA A 197 -29.00 -2.08 -23.63
C ALA A 197 -28.85 -2.21 -22.11
N LYS A 198 -27.73 -1.70 -21.59
CA LYS A 198 -27.48 -1.62 -20.15
C LYS A 198 -28.61 -0.79 -19.56
N THR A 199 -29.44 -1.40 -18.72
CA THR A 199 -30.67 -0.75 -18.26
C THR A 199 -30.36 0.21 -17.13
N ALA A 200 -31.12 1.30 -17.02
CA ALA A 200 -31.00 2.25 -15.90
C ALA A 200 -31.18 1.58 -14.52
N ALA A 201 -31.84 0.41 -14.48
CA ALA A 201 -32.01 -0.42 -13.29
C ALA A 201 -30.68 -0.98 -12.77
N ASP A 202 -29.78 -1.43 -13.66
CA ASP A 202 -28.46 -1.96 -13.27
C ASP A 202 -27.60 -0.87 -12.58
N ASP A 203 -27.72 0.36 -13.07
CA ASP A 203 -26.98 1.51 -12.55
C ASP A 203 -27.54 1.98 -11.20
N ALA A 204 -28.87 1.96 -11.02
CA ALA A 204 -29.51 2.24 -9.74
C ALA A 204 -29.20 1.17 -8.69
N SER A 205 -29.23 -0.11 -9.07
CA SER A 205 -28.88 -1.23 -8.18
C SER A 205 -27.42 -1.12 -7.70
N MET A 206 -26.50 -0.78 -8.61
CA MET A 206 -25.09 -0.59 -8.27
C MET A 206 -24.88 0.58 -7.30
N LEU A 207 -25.56 1.71 -7.51
CA LEU A 207 -25.47 2.86 -6.60
C LEU A 207 -25.97 2.52 -5.21
N MET A 208 -27.11 1.83 -5.09
CA MET A 208 -27.63 1.37 -3.80
C MET A 208 -26.64 0.43 -3.11
N LYS A 209 -26.04 -0.51 -3.84
CA LYS A 209 -25.00 -1.41 -3.30
C LYS A 209 -23.73 -0.68 -2.84
N CYS A 210 -23.37 0.46 -3.43
CA CYS A 210 -22.20 1.22 -3.00
C CYS A 210 -22.52 2.12 -1.80
N ASP A 211 -23.73 2.66 -1.75
CA ASP A 211 -24.20 3.51 -0.65
C ASP A 211 -24.39 2.72 0.64
N SER A 212 -24.91 1.49 0.54
CA SER A 212 -24.95 0.56 1.67
C SER A 212 -23.57 0.12 2.14
N ARG A 213 -22.54 0.25 1.28
CA ARG A 213 -21.15 -0.04 1.63
C ARG A 213 -20.43 1.15 2.22
N VAL A 214 -20.70 2.38 1.79
CA VAL A 214 -20.06 3.59 2.33
C VAL A 214 -21.12 4.69 2.38
N PRO A 215 -21.55 5.10 3.59
CA PRO A 215 -22.56 6.14 3.74
C PRO A 215 -22.20 7.42 2.98
N GLY A 216 -23.17 7.94 2.21
CA GLY A 216 -23.01 9.17 1.43
C GLY A 216 -22.39 8.98 0.04
N PHE A 217 -22.08 7.75 -0.38
CA PHE A 217 -21.55 7.49 -1.72
C PHE A 217 -22.53 7.89 -2.83
N LYS A 218 -23.84 7.64 -2.64
CA LYS A 218 -24.90 8.02 -3.58
C LYS A 218 -25.07 9.52 -3.66
N ASP A 219 -25.04 10.21 -2.52
CA ASP A 219 -25.13 11.67 -2.47
C ASP A 219 -23.92 12.32 -3.11
N PHE A 220 -22.72 11.76 -2.89
CA PHE A 220 -21.50 12.17 -3.56
C PHE A 220 -21.60 12.02 -5.09
N ALA A 221 -22.04 10.86 -5.56
CA ALA A 221 -22.24 10.58 -6.97
C ALA A 221 -23.22 11.58 -7.63
N LYS A 222 -24.34 11.85 -6.96
CA LYS A 222 -25.37 12.79 -7.41
C LYS A 222 -24.86 14.22 -7.39
N ARG A 223 -24.22 14.66 -6.30
CA ARG A 223 -23.68 16.02 -6.12
C ARG A 223 -22.73 16.42 -7.23
N TRP A 224 -21.89 15.48 -7.67
CA TRP A 224 -20.85 15.74 -8.66
C TRP A 224 -21.17 15.19 -10.05
N ALA A 225 -22.37 14.64 -10.27
CA ALA A 225 -22.80 14.02 -11.52
C ALA A 225 -21.76 13.04 -12.09
N ILE A 226 -21.24 12.14 -11.25
CA ILE A 226 -20.19 11.19 -11.64
C ILE A 226 -20.80 10.04 -12.44
N ASP A 227 -20.15 9.67 -13.54
CA ASP A 227 -20.54 8.56 -14.41
C ASP A 227 -20.47 7.21 -13.68
N VAL A 228 -21.45 6.34 -13.91
CA VAL A 228 -21.56 5.05 -13.22
C VAL A 228 -20.38 4.13 -13.48
N ASN A 229 -19.73 4.22 -14.65
CA ASN A 229 -18.54 3.40 -14.92
C ASN A 229 -17.35 3.85 -14.07
N ILE A 230 -17.25 5.15 -13.77
CA ILE A 230 -16.24 5.65 -12.83
C ILE A 230 -16.57 5.23 -11.41
N LEU A 231 -17.84 5.35 -11.00
CA LEU A 231 -18.25 4.89 -9.67
C LEU A 231 -17.97 3.40 -9.50
N ARG A 232 -18.13 2.58 -10.55
CA ARG A 232 -17.79 1.15 -10.50
C ARG A 232 -16.31 0.89 -10.33
N HIS A 233 -15.46 1.73 -10.93
CA HIS A 233 -14.03 1.64 -10.70
C HIS A 233 -13.67 2.11 -9.29
N PHE A 234 -14.28 3.22 -8.86
CA PHE A 234 -14.05 3.83 -7.56
C PHE A 234 -14.49 2.93 -6.40
N ALA A 235 -15.61 2.22 -6.54
CA ALA A 235 -16.14 1.27 -5.57
C ALA A 235 -15.30 -0.01 -5.41
N LYS A 236 -14.25 -0.20 -6.22
CA LYS A 236 -13.28 -1.29 -6.05
C LYS A 236 -12.17 -0.96 -5.05
N HIS A 237 -12.04 0.31 -4.67
CA HIS A 237 -11.07 0.72 -3.67
C HIS A 237 -11.56 0.39 -2.25
N ASP A 238 -10.63 0.45 -1.30
CA ASP A 238 -10.94 0.27 0.10
C ASP A 238 -11.87 1.39 0.64
N GLY A 239 -12.66 1.05 1.66
CA GLY A 239 -13.67 1.96 2.22
C GLY A 239 -13.06 3.27 2.75
N MET A 240 -11.81 3.23 3.22
CA MET A 240 -11.11 4.39 3.76
C MET A 240 -10.80 5.41 2.65
N LEU A 241 -10.31 4.95 1.48
CA LEU A 241 -10.12 5.82 0.31
C LEU A 241 -11.45 6.42 -0.14
N ILE A 242 -12.51 5.61 -0.16
CA ILE A 242 -13.81 6.06 -0.61
C ILE A 242 -14.33 7.19 0.29
N ARG A 243 -14.30 6.99 1.62
CA ARG A 243 -14.70 8.01 2.61
C ARG A 243 -13.87 9.27 2.49
N HIS A 244 -12.54 9.13 2.45
CA HIS A 244 -11.62 10.26 2.32
C HIS A 244 -11.95 11.12 1.09
N VAL A 245 -12.23 10.49 -0.05
CA VAL A 245 -12.59 11.18 -1.29
C VAL A 245 -13.96 11.84 -1.18
N ILE A 246 -14.97 11.18 -0.59
CA ILE A 246 -16.31 11.77 -0.39
C ILE A 246 -16.20 13.10 0.39
N GLU A 247 -15.38 13.12 1.45
CA GLU A 247 -15.20 14.28 2.31
C GLU A 247 -14.32 15.38 1.69
N SER A 248 -13.24 14.98 1.03
CA SER A 248 -12.18 15.90 0.62
C SER A 248 -12.31 16.41 -0.83
N PHE A 249 -13.02 15.69 -1.70
CA PHE A 249 -13.09 16.03 -3.12
C PHE A 249 -14.04 17.22 -3.39
N LYS A 250 -13.46 18.37 -3.74
CA LYS A 250 -14.15 19.63 -4.04
C LYS A 250 -13.57 20.26 -5.32
N PRO A 251 -13.96 19.79 -6.53
CA PRO A 251 -13.41 20.30 -7.78
C PRO A 251 -13.80 21.77 -8.01
N ILE A 252 -12.81 22.63 -8.31
CA ILE A 252 -13.05 24.09 -8.45
C ILE A 252 -13.45 24.48 -9.89
N LYS A 253 -12.81 23.93 -10.93
CA LYS A 253 -13.00 24.40 -12.33
C LYS A 253 -13.15 23.30 -13.38
N ALA A 254 -12.69 22.08 -13.12
CA ALA A 254 -12.73 20.99 -14.10
C ALA A 254 -14.05 20.21 -14.02
N LYS A 255 -14.44 19.56 -15.13
CA LYS A 255 -15.53 18.56 -15.10
C LYS A 255 -15.22 17.54 -14.01
N ALA A 256 -16.14 17.35 -13.07
CA ALA A 256 -15.92 16.57 -11.87
C ALA A 256 -15.39 15.15 -12.16
N LYS A 257 -15.87 14.51 -13.22
CA LYS A 257 -15.35 13.24 -13.75
C LYS A 257 -13.83 13.22 -13.94
N ASN A 258 -13.28 14.17 -14.70
CA ASN A 258 -11.85 14.20 -14.99
C ASN A 258 -11.04 14.63 -13.76
N ALA A 259 -11.60 15.54 -12.96
CA ALA A 259 -11.00 15.96 -11.70
C ALA A 259 -10.89 14.80 -10.71
N LEU A 260 -11.94 13.96 -10.59
CA LEU A 260 -11.95 12.80 -9.72
C LEU A 260 -10.92 11.76 -10.15
N GLN A 261 -10.83 11.47 -11.44
CA GLN A 261 -9.81 10.54 -11.95
C GLN A 261 -8.38 11.03 -11.65
N LYS A 262 -8.10 12.31 -11.90
CA LYS A 262 -6.80 12.91 -11.57
C LYS A 262 -6.53 12.92 -10.06
N TYR A 263 -7.56 13.20 -9.26
CA TYR A 263 -7.48 13.20 -7.81
C TYR A 263 -7.14 11.80 -7.29
N LEU A 264 -7.87 10.76 -7.74
CA LEU A 264 -7.58 9.37 -7.42
C LEU A 264 -6.18 8.96 -7.85
N GLN A 265 -5.75 9.31 -9.07
CA GLN A 265 -4.37 9.04 -9.53
C GLN A 265 -3.32 9.71 -8.62
N GLY A 266 -3.57 10.94 -8.17
CA GLY A 266 -2.72 11.63 -7.20
C GLY A 266 -2.66 10.93 -5.84
N LEU A 267 -3.81 10.50 -5.32
CA LEU A 267 -3.91 9.75 -4.07
C LEU A 267 -3.19 8.39 -4.17
N MET A 268 -3.32 7.69 -5.30
CA MET A 268 -2.67 6.40 -5.52
C MET A 268 -1.15 6.51 -5.73
N LYS A 269 -0.61 7.70 -6.01
CA LYS A 269 0.84 7.92 -6.12
C LYS A 269 1.52 7.85 -4.75
N TYR A 270 0.85 8.34 -3.72
CA TYR A 270 1.35 8.37 -2.34
C TYR A 270 0.23 7.97 -1.38
N PRO A 271 -0.20 6.69 -1.41
CA PRO A 271 -1.39 6.27 -0.68
C PRO A 271 -1.27 6.48 0.82
N GLN A 272 -0.04 6.50 1.31
CA GLN A 272 0.30 6.51 2.72
C GLN A 272 0.02 7.87 3.36
N LYS A 273 0.31 8.96 2.63
CA LYS A 273 0.11 10.33 3.11
C LYS A 273 -1.36 10.64 3.41
N TRP A 274 -2.26 10.29 2.48
CA TRP A 274 -3.68 10.60 2.68
C TRP A 274 -4.34 9.65 3.66
N ARG A 275 -3.87 8.41 3.79
CA ARG A 275 -4.38 7.44 4.77
C ARG A 275 -4.14 7.88 6.18
N ILE A 276 -2.91 8.30 6.52
CA ILE A 276 -2.61 8.84 7.85
C ILE A 276 -3.51 10.03 8.15
N VAL A 277 -3.63 10.98 7.22
CA VAL A 277 -4.51 12.14 7.38
C VAL A 277 -5.98 11.73 7.56
N ALA A 278 -6.45 10.75 6.81
CA ALA A 278 -7.82 10.24 6.92
C ALA A 278 -8.03 9.54 8.28
N ALA A 279 -7.11 8.69 8.71
CA ALA A 279 -7.15 8.03 10.01
C ALA A 279 -7.17 9.04 11.16
N CYS A 280 -6.28 10.04 11.16
CA CYS A 280 -6.25 11.06 12.21
C CYS A 280 -7.52 11.91 12.25
N ARG A 281 -8.02 12.36 11.08
CA ARG A 281 -9.27 13.14 11.02
C ARG A 281 -10.48 12.37 11.48
N GLN A 282 -10.43 11.05 11.34
CA GLN A 282 -11.51 10.13 11.68
C GLN A 282 -11.21 9.35 12.95
N ALA A 283 -10.18 9.73 13.72
CA ALA A 283 -9.70 8.97 14.88
C ALA A 283 -10.83 8.73 15.89
N VAL A 284 -11.62 9.77 16.19
CA VAL A 284 -12.79 9.68 17.07
C VAL A 284 -13.78 8.62 16.57
N LEU A 285 -14.09 8.62 15.27
CA LEU A 285 -15.03 7.65 14.70
C LEU A 285 -14.44 6.24 14.63
N ILE A 286 -13.12 6.12 14.50
CA ILE A 286 -12.40 4.84 14.52
C ILE A 286 -12.43 4.28 15.94
N GLU A 287 -12.14 5.09 16.96
CA GLU A 287 -12.19 4.72 18.37
C GLU A 287 -13.62 4.35 18.81
N GLU A 288 -14.63 5.13 18.42
CA GLU A 288 -16.05 4.82 18.64
C GLU A 288 -16.46 3.47 18.02
N ALA A 289 -15.77 3.06 16.96
CA ALA A 289 -16.02 1.79 16.27
C ALA A 289 -15.17 0.62 16.81
N GLU A 290 -14.49 0.78 17.95
CA GLU A 290 -13.57 -0.20 18.57
C GLU A 290 -12.20 -0.29 17.88
N GLY A 291 -11.78 0.76 17.18
CA GLY A 291 -10.44 0.86 16.61
C GLY A 291 -9.39 1.14 17.70
N GLU A 292 -8.20 0.58 17.52
CA GLU A 292 -7.11 0.69 18.49
C GLU A 292 -5.77 0.96 17.79
N THR A 293 -4.92 1.82 18.38
CA THR A 293 -3.53 1.97 17.95
C THR A 293 -2.59 1.26 18.92
N ARG A 294 -1.73 0.39 18.40
CA ARG A 294 -0.66 -0.27 19.17
C ARG A 294 0.71 0.19 18.69
N GLU A 295 1.61 0.42 19.64
CA GLU A 295 3.03 0.71 19.39
C GLU A 295 3.86 -0.57 19.51
N LEU A 296 4.64 -0.85 18.49
CA LEU A 296 5.60 -1.95 18.45
C LEU A 296 7.02 -1.38 18.47
N LEU A 297 7.75 -1.71 19.53
CA LEU A 297 9.16 -1.41 19.70
C LEU A 297 10.04 -2.59 19.22
N PRO A 298 10.98 -2.37 18.29
CA PRO A 298 12.05 -3.33 18.05
C PRO A 298 12.85 -3.61 19.34
N PRO A 299 13.65 -4.69 19.38
CA PRO A 299 13.71 -5.81 18.44
C PRO A 299 12.74 -6.94 18.78
N ARG A 300 11.88 -6.78 19.81
CA ARG A 300 11.15 -7.90 20.43
C ARG A 300 9.64 -7.83 20.35
N SER A 301 9.05 -6.68 20.04
CA SER A 301 7.60 -6.61 19.99
C SER A 301 7.06 -7.36 18.76
N VAL A 302 6.17 -8.31 19.01
CA VAL A 302 5.44 -9.02 17.97
C VAL A 302 3.97 -8.67 18.11
N LEU A 303 3.30 -8.32 17.02
CA LEU A 303 1.85 -8.21 16.98
C LEU A 303 1.24 -9.49 16.41
N VAL A 304 0.32 -10.11 17.12
CA VAL A 304 -0.50 -11.21 16.59
C VAL A 304 -1.95 -10.76 16.50
N GLY A 305 -2.51 -10.79 15.28
CA GLY A 305 -3.93 -10.58 15.07
C GLY A 305 -4.70 -11.88 15.31
N SER A 306 -5.59 -11.89 16.30
CA SER A 306 -6.28 -13.09 16.79
C SER A 306 -7.79 -12.90 16.88
N ALA A 307 -8.56 -13.97 16.67
CA ALA A 307 -10.00 -13.97 16.95
C ALA A 307 -10.34 -14.19 18.43
N GLU A 308 -9.41 -14.74 19.23
CA GLU A 308 -9.69 -15.22 20.58
C GLU A 308 -9.17 -14.23 21.62
N GLU A 309 -10.07 -13.78 22.50
CA GLU A 309 -9.73 -12.88 23.61
C GLU A 309 -8.95 -13.61 24.72
N ASP A 310 -9.21 -14.91 24.91
CA ASP A 310 -8.56 -15.73 25.95
C ASP A 310 -7.07 -15.95 25.68
N LEU A 311 -6.65 -15.95 24.41
CA LEU A 311 -5.24 -16.03 24.04
C LEU A 311 -4.50 -14.71 24.30
N ALA A 312 -5.19 -13.59 24.52
CA ALA A 312 -4.56 -12.29 24.76
C ALA A 312 -3.77 -12.23 26.08
N GLN A 313 -4.02 -13.17 27.01
CA GLN A 313 -3.39 -13.21 28.34
C GLN A 313 -2.14 -14.10 28.43
N THR A 314 -1.44 -14.36 27.31
CA THR A 314 -0.16 -15.07 27.36
C THR A 314 0.87 -14.27 28.16
N SER A 315 1.62 -14.93 29.04
CA SER A 315 2.63 -14.32 29.93
C SER A 315 3.89 -13.79 29.21
N ASP A 316 3.94 -13.87 27.89
CA ASP A 316 5.07 -13.38 27.11
C ASP A 316 4.91 -11.88 26.86
N GLU A 317 5.59 -11.08 27.67
CA GLU A 317 5.61 -9.61 27.57
C GLU A 317 6.08 -9.10 26.21
N SER A 318 6.74 -9.93 25.40
CA SER A 318 7.20 -9.56 24.06
C SER A 318 6.11 -9.66 22.98
N VAL A 319 5.00 -10.35 23.25
CA VAL A 319 3.91 -10.53 22.27
C VAL A 319 2.73 -9.63 22.62
N THR A 320 2.54 -8.60 21.82
CA THR A 320 1.31 -7.81 21.82
C THR A 320 0.26 -8.54 21.01
N ARG A 321 -0.89 -8.85 21.59
CA ARG A 321 -2.02 -9.46 20.88
C ARG A 321 -3.09 -8.42 20.60
N LEU A 322 -3.59 -8.41 19.37
CA LEU A 322 -4.68 -7.56 18.94
C LEU A 322 -5.88 -8.45 18.65
N VAL A 323 -6.89 -8.33 19.49
CA VAL A 323 -8.15 -9.05 19.34
C VAL A 323 -8.93 -8.41 18.21
N ILE A 324 -9.29 -9.22 17.23
CA ILE A 324 -10.09 -8.84 16.08
C ILE A 324 -11.52 -9.25 16.42
N PRO A 325 -12.44 -8.30 16.67
CA PRO A 325 -13.80 -8.59 17.09
C PRO A 325 -14.49 -9.63 16.21
N ALA A 326 -15.08 -10.66 16.83
CA ALA A 326 -15.73 -11.79 16.17
C ALA A 326 -16.85 -11.42 15.17
N GLY A 327 -17.32 -10.18 15.18
CA GLY A 327 -18.22 -9.61 14.16
C GLY A 327 -17.65 -9.62 12.74
N SER A 328 -16.36 -9.96 12.56
CA SER A 328 -15.76 -10.29 11.26
C SER A 328 -16.08 -11.71 10.75
N GLY A 329 -16.83 -12.53 11.50
CA GLY A 329 -17.32 -13.86 11.10
C GLY A 329 -16.26 -14.98 11.21
N GLN A 330 -16.60 -16.19 10.74
CA GLN A 330 -15.77 -17.42 10.67
C GLN A 330 -14.45 -17.28 9.85
N TYR A 331 -14.06 -16.06 9.50
CA TYR A 331 -13.00 -15.73 8.55
C TYR A 331 -11.68 -15.39 9.24
N VAL A 332 -11.70 -15.16 10.55
CA VAL A 332 -10.51 -14.88 11.36
C VAL A 332 -10.08 -16.18 12.06
N SER A 333 -8.82 -16.55 11.91
CA SER A 333 -8.26 -17.73 12.58
C SER A 333 -7.86 -17.36 14.00
N PRO A 334 -7.72 -18.34 14.93
CA PRO A 334 -7.22 -18.08 16.28
C PRO A 334 -5.92 -17.28 16.27
N GLU A 335 -4.97 -17.60 15.40
CA GLU A 335 -3.89 -16.68 15.02
C GLU A 335 -3.96 -16.47 13.50
N HIS A 336 -4.34 -15.27 13.06
CA HIS A 336 -4.57 -15.01 11.64
C HIS A 336 -3.29 -14.50 10.95
N PHE A 337 -2.60 -13.56 11.58
CA PHE A 337 -1.35 -13.01 11.07
C PHE A 337 -0.42 -12.57 12.20
N ARG A 338 0.86 -12.44 11.85
CA ARG A 338 1.91 -11.93 12.73
C ARG A 338 2.62 -10.75 12.06
N ILE A 339 2.81 -9.66 12.78
CA ILE A 339 3.76 -8.59 12.40
C ILE A 339 4.93 -8.64 13.37
N PHE A 340 6.14 -8.68 12.85
CA PHE A 340 7.35 -8.82 13.65
C PHE A 340 8.53 -8.03 13.04
N PRO A 341 9.45 -7.53 13.88
CA PRO A 341 10.66 -6.89 13.42
C PRO A 341 11.66 -7.94 12.91
N LEU A 342 12.38 -7.59 11.85
CA LEU A 342 13.53 -8.31 11.35
C LEU A 342 14.65 -7.30 11.09
N GLY A 343 15.34 -6.99 12.18
CA GLY A 343 16.25 -5.85 12.24
C GLY A 343 15.51 -4.53 12.39
N ASP A 344 15.83 -3.56 11.54
CA ASP A 344 15.22 -2.22 11.58
C ASP A 344 13.92 -2.12 10.74
N ASP A 345 13.56 -3.22 10.09
CA ASP A 345 12.39 -3.35 9.24
C ASP A 345 11.34 -4.27 9.89
N PHE A 346 10.08 -4.13 9.49
CA PHE A 346 8.99 -5.00 9.94
C PHE A 346 8.42 -5.81 8.78
N TYR A 347 8.01 -7.02 9.11
CA TYR A 347 7.45 -7.99 8.18
C TYR A 347 6.11 -8.47 8.72
N VAL A 348 5.21 -8.83 7.80
CA VAL A 348 3.93 -9.47 8.13
C VAL A 348 3.92 -10.88 7.59
N GLN A 349 3.28 -11.80 8.28
CA GLN A 349 3.11 -13.17 7.84
C GLN A 349 1.71 -13.68 8.13
N ASP A 350 1.15 -14.39 7.17
CA ASP A 350 -0.07 -15.18 7.34
C ASP A 350 0.24 -16.44 8.15
N LEU A 351 -0.53 -16.70 9.21
CA LEU A 351 -0.32 -17.82 10.12
C LEU A 351 -1.23 -19.03 9.78
N GLY A 352 -1.45 -19.25 8.50
CA GLY A 352 -2.29 -20.35 8.03
C GLY A 352 -3.78 -19.98 8.07
N SER A 353 -4.10 -18.72 7.79
CA SER A 353 -5.50 -18.34 7.71
C SER A 353 -6.17 -18.96 6.49
N ASN A 354 -7.45 -19.32 6.62
CA ASN A 354 -8.22 -19.93 5.53
C ASN A 354 -8.31 -19.01 4.30
N TYR A 355 -8.23 -17.70 4.52
CA TYR A 355 -8.45 -16.68 3.50
C TYR A 355 -7.17 -15.93 3.10
N GLY A 356 -6.06 -16.18 3.78
CA GLY A 356 -4.85 -15.39 3.63
C GLY A 356 -5.02 -13.96 4.11
N ILE A 357 -3.94 -13.20 4.00
CA ILE A 357 -3.91 -11.76 4.22
C ILE A 357 -3.76 -11.01 2.90
N THR A 358 -4.06 -9.72 2.91
CA THR A 358 -3.72 -8.82 1.81
C THR A 358 -2.84 -7.71 2.33
N VAL A 359 -1.73 -7.44 1.64
CA VAL A 359 -0.81 -6.34 1.95
C VAL A 359 -0.78 -5.42 0.74
N ASP A 360 -1.17 -4.16 0.94
CA ASP A 360 -1.22 -3.13 -0.11
C ASP A 360 -1.99 -3.56 -1.38
N GLY A 361 -3.03 -4.38 -1.20
CA GLY A 361 -3.89 -4.89 -2.27
C GLY A 361 -3.42 -6.19 -2.92
N LEU A 362 -2.26 -6.73 -2.53
CA LEU A 362 -1.76 -8.03 -2.97
C LEU A 362 -2.06 -9.10 -1.92
N ARG A 363 -2.62 -10.24 -2.36
CA ARG A 363 -3.01 -11.34 -1.46
C ARG A 363 -1.83 -12.29 -1.24
N TYR A 364 -1.66 -12.72 0.01
CA TYR A 364 -0.62 -13.64 0.44
C TYR A 364 -1.19 -14.73 1.36
N ARG A 365 -0.49 -15.86 1.43
CA ARG A 365 -0.80 -17.05 2.25
C ARG A 365 0.43 -17.47 3.04
N SER A 366 0.23 -18.36 4.02
CA SER A 366 1.30 -18.90 4.87
C SER A 366 2.48 -19.51 4.09
N ALA A 367 2.23 -20.13 2.95
CA ALA A 367 3.28 -20.68 2.08
C ALA A 367 4.20 -19.61 1.46
N ASP A 368 3.73 -18.37 1.35
CA ASP A 368 4.53 -17.24 0.84
C ASP A 368 5.62 -16.85 1.85
N GLY A 369 5.41 -17.13 3.15
CA GLY A 369 6.33 -16.78 4.23
C GLY A 369 6.22 -15.31 4.64
N PRO A 370 7.27 -14.72 5.22
CA PRO A 370 7.28 -13.32 5.60
C PRO A 370 7.19 -12.37 4.40
N ILE A 371 6.33 -11.37 4.52
CA ILE A 371 6.06 -10.34 3.51
C ILE A 371 6.57 -9.02 4.05
N GLY A 372 7.46 -8.37 3.30
CA GLY A 372 8.06 -7.10 3.69
C GLY A 372 9.32 -6.77 2.88
N PRO A 373 10.03 -5.70 3.27
CA PRO A 373 9.74 -4.83 4.41
C PRO A 373 8.44 -4.03 4.21
N LEU A 374 7.65 -3.90 5.28
CA LEU A 374 6.49 -3.01 5.33
C LEU A 374 6.93 -1.54 5.23
N LYS A 375 6.09 -0.69 4.65
CA LYS A 375 6.41 0.73 4.43
C LYS A 375 5.49 1.63 5.26
N ASP A 376 5.95 2.85 5.54
CA ASP A 376 5.12 3.91 6.11
C ASP A 376 3.85 4.11 5.30
N GLY A 377 2.70 3.83 5.93
CA GLY A 377 1.32 3.78 5.42
C GLY A 377 0.92 2.54 4.62
N SER A 378 1.67 1.44 4.74
CA SER A 378 1.23 0.12 4.27
C SER A 378 -0.06 -0.30 4.98
N ILE A 379 -0.91 -1.03 4.26
CA ILE A 379 -2.16 -1.59 4.77
C ILE A 379 -2.07 -3.10 4.76
N VAL A 380 -2.34 -3.70 5.91
CA VAL A 380 -2.64 -5.13 6.02
C VAL A 380 -4.15 -5.28 6.16
N SER A 381 -4.75 -6.28 5.51
CA SER A 381 -6.15 -6.65 5.72
C SER A 381 -6.29 -8.17 5.80
N ILE A 382 -7.25 -8.62 6.59
CA ILE A 382 -7.52 -10.04 6.84
C ILE A 382 -8.72 -10.49 6.04
N GLY A 383 -8.66 -11.65 5.40
CA GLY A 383 -9.78 -12.13 4.58
C GLY A 383 -9.81 -11.50 3.17
N GLY A 384 -10.13 -12.34 2.17
CA GLY A 384 -9.94 -12.02 0.74
C GLY A 384 -11.13 -12.34 -0.16
N GLY A 385 -12.35 -12.38 0.38
CA GLY A 385 -13.57 -12.61 -0.39
C GLY A 385 -14.17 -11.30 -0.92
N SER A 386 -14.59 -11.25 -2.19
CA SER A 386 -15.26 -10.06 -2.77
C SER A 386 -16.55 -9.63 -2.06
N GLN A 387 -17.11 -10.53 -1.23
CA GLN A 387 -18.32 -10.33 -0.46
C GLN A 387 -18.06 -9.80 0.95
N HIS A 388 -16.87 -10.01 1.51
CA HIS A 388 -16.54 -9.58 2.85
C HIS A 388 -15.75 -8.29 2.84
N GLN A 389 -15.99 -7.53 3.90
CA GLN A 389 -15.46 -6.22 4.12
C GLN A 389 -14.41 -6.34 5.21
N PRO A 390 -13.14 -6.59 4.86
CA PRO A 390 -12.13 -6.90 5.84
C PRO A 390 -11.80 -5.65 6.66
N PRO A 391 -11.47 -5.78 7.95
CA PRO A 391 -10.86 -4.68 8.66
C PRO A 391 -9.46 -4.41 8.10
N LEU A 392 -8.96 -3.21 8.34
CA LEU A 392 -7.65 -2.76 7.88
C LEU A 392 -6.73 -2.51 9.07
N PHE A 393 -5.44 -2.75 8.88
CA PHE A 393 -4.39 -2.43 9.82
C PHE A 393 -3.45 -1.46 9.12
N LEU A 394 -3.47 -0.19 9.53
CA LEU A 394 -2.61 0.85 8.99
C LEU A 394 -1.28 0.86 9.74
N CYS A 395 -0.19 0.65 9.01
CA CYS A 395 1.16 0.63 9.55
C CYS A 395 1.83 2.00 9.35
N GLU A 396 2.27 2.64 10.42
CA GLU A 396 3.00 3.92 10.40
C GLU A 396 4.41 3.72 10.98
N PHE A 397 5.42 4.24 10.29
CA PHE A 397 6.84 4.06 10.65
C PHE A 397 7.52 5.42 10.79
N ALA A 398 7.97 5.73 12.00
CA ALA A 398 8.85 6.87 12.27
C ALA A 398 9.45 6.72 13.67
N THR A 399 10.12 7.74 14.18
CA THR A 399 10.37 7.82 15.63
C THR A 399 9.04 8.05 16.35
N ALA A 400 8.93 7.62 17.60
CA ALA A 400 7.69 7.81 18.38
C ALA A 400 7.29 9.30 18.49
N GLU A 401 8.27 10.21 18.57
CA GLU A 401 8.04 11.66 18.57
C GLU A 401 7.50 12.17 17.24
N GLU A 402 8.06 11.70 16.12
CA GLU A 402 7.60 12.07 14.79
C GLU A 402 6.18 11.58 14.52
N LEU A 403 5.83 10.35 14.93
CA LEU A 403 4.46 9.83 14.78
C LEU A 403 3.46 10.63 15.61
N ARG A 404 3.78 10.95 16.87
CA ARG A 404 2.95 11.84 17.71
C ARG A 404 2.75 13.20 17.04
N LYS A 405 3.84 13.81 16.56
CA LYS A 405 3.81 15.10 15.87
C LYS A 405 2.92 15.05 14.63
N ARG A 406 3.04 14.01 13.79
CA ARG A 406 2.21 13.81 12.60
C ARG A 406 0.72 13.71 12.94
N ARG A 407 0.36 12.99 14.01
CA ARG A 407 -1.05 12.88 14.43
C ARG A 407 -1.60 14.22 14.92
N VAL A 408 -0.85 14.97 15.72
CA VAL A 408 -1.24 16.32 16.16
C VAL A 408 -1.40 17.28 14.98
N GLU A 409 -0.47 17.25 14.01
CA GLU A 409 -0.55 18.06 12.79
C GLU A 409 -1.75 17.67 11.91
N ALA A 410 -2.09 16.38 11.85
CA ALA A 410 -3.20 15.88 11.04
C ALA A 410 -4.58 16.14 11.69
N GLU A 411 -4.64 16.12 13.03
CA GLU A 411 -5.81 16.53 13.83
C GLU A 411 -6.09 18.01 13.71
N THR A 412 -5.03 18.83 13.65
CA THR A 412 -5.15 20.26 13.41
C THR A 412 -5.86 20.42 12.07
N PRO A 413 -7.13 20.87 12.06
CA PRO A 413 -7.88 20.88 10.82
C PRO A 413 -7.08 21.72 9.83
N ALA A 414 -7.14 21.35 8.56
CA ALA A 414 -6.54 22.12 7.49
C ALA A 414 -7.08 23.56 7.42
N THR A 415 -7.83 24.05 8.41
CA THR A 415 -8.02 25.46 8.73
C THR A 415 -6.78 26.31 8.52
N GLU A 416 -5.53 25.90 8.84
CA GLU A 416 -4.38 26.77 8.54
C GLU A 416 -4.18 26.94 7.01
N GLY A 417 -4.13 25.83 6.27
CA GLY A 417 -3.98 25.85 4.81
C GLY A 417 -5.20 26.41 4.07
N ASN A 418 -6.40 26.18 4.60
CA ASN A 418 -7.65 26.71 4.08
C ASN A 418 -7.81 28.19 4.44
N LYS A 419 -7.31 28.65 5.61
CA LYS A 419 -7.17 30.07 5.95
C LYS A 419 -6.13 30.73 5.06
N GLN A 420 -5.00 30.07 4.75
CA GLN A 420 -4.00 30.61 3.82
C GLN A 420 -4.58 30.71 2.39
N PHE A 421 -5.28 29.69 1.92
CA PHE A 421 -5.96 29.71 0.63
C PHE A 421 -7.06 30.77 0.58
N GLN A 422 -7.92 30.85 1.61
CA GLN A 422 -8.95 31.90 1.75
C GLN A 422 -8.33 33.30 1.86
N ARG A 423 -7.18 33.46 2.54
CA ARG A 423 -6.44 34.73 2.59
C ARG A 423 -5.84 35.09 1.23
N ALA A 424 -5.31 34.12 0.49
CA ALA A 424 -4.80 34.33 -0.86
C ALA A 424 -5.93 34.69 -1.83
N GLU A 425 -7.08 34.03 -1.72
CA GLU A 425 -8.27 34.34 -2.50
C GLU A 425 -8.86 35.70 -2.14
N ALA A 426 -9.00 36.03 -0.85
CA ALA A 426 -9.43 37.34 -0.37
C ALA A 426 -8.48 38.46 -0.84
N ARG A 427 -7.15 38.23 -0.81
CA ARG A 427 -6.17 39.16 -1.39
C ARG A 427 -6.35 39.31 -2.90
N SER A 428 -6.61 38.22 -3.62
CA SER A 428 -6.89 38.27 -5.07
C SER A 428 -8.15 39.06 -5.39
N GLN A 429 -9.22 38.88 -4.60
CA GLN A 429 -10.47 39.63 -4.74
C GLN A 429 -10.29 41.12 -4.42
N LEU A 430 -9.62 41.44 -3.31
CA LEU A 430 -9.29 42.82 -2.93
C LEU A 430 -8.46 43.53 -4.02
N LEU A 431 -7.49 42.82 -4.62
CA LEU A 431 -6.68 43.36 -5.72
C LEU A 431 -7.58 43.68 -6.92
N LYS A 432 -8.48 42.77 -7.32
CA LYS A 432 -9.43 43.00 -8.42
C LYS A 432 -10.34 44.20 -8.16
N GLU A 433 -10.85 44.36 -6.93
CA GLU A 433 -11.71 45.49 -6.56
C GLU A 433 -10.95 46.82 -6.56
N THR A 434 -9.73 46.84 -6.05
CA THR A 434 -8.85 48.02 -6.04
C THR A 434 -8.54 48.47 -7.46
N CYS A 435 -8.21 47.53 -8.34
CA CYS A 435 -7.93 47.82 -9.75
C CYS A 435 -9.17 48.33 -10.50
N LYS A 436 -10.36 47.81 -10.17
CA LYS A 436 -11.64 48.28 -10.73
C LYS A 436 -11.93 49.74 -10.36
N HIS A 437 -11.63 50.16 -9.12
CA HIS A 437 -11.87 51.52 -8.66
C HIS A 437 -10.87 52.53 -9.24
N GLN A 438 -9.61 52.13 -9.43
CA GLN A 438 -8.57 53.02 -9.94
C GLN A 438 -8.62 53.22 -11.46
N ARG A 439 -9.57 52.58 -12.18
CA ARG A 439 -9.67 52.59 -13.65
C ARG A 439 -8.35 52.29 -14.35
N ILE A 440 -7.45 51.55 -13.71
CA ILE A 440 -6.21 51.11 -14.34
C ILE A 440 -6.63 50.04 -15.35
N PRO A 441 -6.40 50.24 -16.66
CA PRO A 441 -6.68 49.22 -17.65
C PRO A 441 -5.68 48.09 -17.42
N ILE A 442 -6.10 47.07 -16.68
CA ILE A 442 -5.25 45.91 -16.49
C ILE A 442 -5.45 44.98 -17.65
N ASP A 443 -4.42 44.87 -18.47
CA ASP A 443 -4.31 43.82 -19.46
C ASP A 443 -4.36 42.47 -18.72
N SER A 444 -5.39 41.67 -19.04
CA SER A 444 -5.67 40.39 -18.38
C SER A 444 -4.50 39.40 -18.46
N SER A 445 -3.55 39.63 -19.37
CA SER A 445 -2.30 38.89 -19.51
C SER A 445 -1.31 39.16 -18.36
N VAL A 446 -1.23 40.38 -17.84
CA VAL A 446 -0.29 40.79 -16.77
C VAL A 446 -0.72 40.26 -15.40
N LEU A 447 -2.04 40.26 -15.12
CA LEU A 447 -2.62 39.73 -13.88
C LEU A 447 -2.42 38.21 -13.72
N LYS A 448 -2.47 37.46 -14.83
CA LYS A 448 -2.22 36.01 -14.82
C LYS A 448 -0.76 35.70 -14.48
N THR A 449 0.18 36.47 -15.00
CA THR A 449 1.60 36.19 -14.82
C THR A 449 2.13 36.69 -13.47
N ALA A 450 1.77 37.92 -13.06
CA ALA A 450 2.23 38.50 -11.80
C ALA A 450 1.52 37.90 -10.57
N GLY A 451 0.21 37.64 -10.68
CA GLY A 451 -0.57 37.01 -9.61
C GLY A 451 -0.16 35.56 -9.35
N CYS A 452 0.09 34.78 -10.42
CA CYS A 452 0.60 33.42 -10.27
C CYS A 452 2.04 33.42 -9.74
N LYS A 453 2.92 34.32 -10.20
CA LYS A 453 4.30 34.38 -9.73
C LYS A 453 4.41 34.78 -8.26
N ALA A 454 3.70 35.82 -7.81
CA ALA A 454 3.71 36.23 -6.40
C ALA A 454 3.08 35.18 -5.47
N MET A 455 2.02 34.49 -5.92
CA MET A 455 1.40 33.41 -5.16
C MET A 455 2.33 32.19 -5.08
N LEU A 456 3.01 31.84 -6.17
CA LEU A 456 4.03 30.79 -6.20
C LEU A 456 5.22 31.16 -5.30
N ASP A 457 5.78 32.38 -5.42
CA ASP A 457 6.92 32.83 -4.62
C ASP A 457 6.62 32.90 -3.12
N THR A 458 5.35 33.13 -2.73
CA THR A 458 4.92 33.09 -1.32
C THR A 458 4.70 31.66 -0.84
N MET A 459 4.18 30.77 -1.70
CA MET A 459 4.01 29.34 -1.37
C MET A 459 5.35 28.56 -1.35
N TYR A 460 6.35 29.00 -2.12
CA TYR A 460 7.65 28.33 -2.23
C TYR A 460 8.67 28.74 -1.16
N LYS A 461 8.39 29.78 -0.35
CA LYS A 461 9.29 30.20 0.73
C LYS A 461 9.06 29.45 2.04
N ASP A 462 7.89 28.86 2.26
CA ASP A 462 7.51 28.37 3.59
C ASP A 462 7.36 26.84 3.73
N ASP A 463 7.34 26.02 2.66
CA ASP A 463 7.24 24.55 2.87
C ASP A 463 7.79 23.70 1.70
N ASN A 464 8.79 22.86 2.00
CA ASN A 464 9.38 21.89 1.06
C ASN A 464 8.55 20.59 0.90
N THR A 465 7.41 20.44 1.58
CA THR A 465 6.71 19.15 1.73
C THR A 465 5.51 18.93 0.80
N GLN A 466 5.01 19.98 0.11
CA GLN A 466 3.84 19.89 -0.80
C GLN A 466 4.15 20.04 -2.31
N VAL A 467 5.43 20.16 -2.67
CA VAL A 467 5.87 20.65 -4.00
C VAL A 467 5.46 19.76 -5.18
N ASP A 468 5.32 18.45 -5.00
CA ASP A 468 5.02 17.54 -6.12
C ASP A 468 3.54 17.43 -6.51
N PHE A 469 2.63 17.82 -5.63
CA PHE A 469 1.19 17.64 -5.86
C PHE A 469 0.59 18.76 -6.74
N LEU A 470 1.10 19.99 -6.59
CA LEU A 470 0.56 21.17 -7.30
C LEU A 470 1.18 21.41 -8.67
N ARG A 471 2.40 20.91 -8.92
CA ARG A 471 3.08 21.06 -10.23
C ARG A 471 2.32 20.41 -11.38
N GLY A 472 1.55 19.35 -11.11
CA GLY A 472 0.70 18.68 -12.10
C GLY A 472 -0.61 19.40 -12.43
N TYR A 473 -1.00 20.40 -11.64
CA TYR A 473 -2.28 21.12 -11.80
C TYR A 473 -2.15 22.46 -12.54
N VAL A 474 -0.94 23.00 -12.67
CA VAL A 474 -0.67 24.26 -13.36
C VAL A 474 0.49 24.06 -14.36
N GLY A 475 0.19 23.63 -15.58
CA GLY A 475 1.17 23.67 -16.67
C GLY A 475 0.85 22.77 -17.86
N ALA A 476 0.32 23.37 -18.93
CA ALA A 476 0.53 22.86 -20.30
C ALA A 476 0.71 23.98 -21.34
N ASP A 477 0.34 25.25 -21.06
CA ASP A 477 0.37 26.32 -22.09
C ASP A 477 1.20 27.56 -21.69
N ILE A 478 2.40 27.38 -21.11
CA ILE A 478 3.36 28.48 -21.00
C ILE A 478 4.75 27.99 -21.43
N GLN A 479 4.87 27.62 -22.70
CA GLN A 479 6.15 27.63 -23.40
C GLN A 479 5.89 28.01 -24.86
N GLN A 480 5.81 29.31 -25.13
CA GLN A 480 6.22 29.93 -26.40
C GLN A 480 5.95 31.44 -26.36
N SER A 481 6.99 32.24 -26.13
CA SER A 481 7.10 33.60 -26.67
C SER A 481 8.56 34.04 -26.71
N VAL A 482 9.11 33.95 -27.93
CA VAL A 482 10.13 34.76 -28.65
C VAL A 482 11.05 35.71 -27.83
N PRO A 483 12.36 35.75 -28.12
CA PRO A 483 13.34 36.60 -27.43
C PRO A 483 13.28 38.06 -27.88
N PHE A 484 13.48 39.00 -26.94
CA PHE A 484 13.85 40.38 -27.24
C PHE A 484 15.38 40.54 -27.17
N PRO A 485 16.02 41.21 -28.14
CA PRO A 485 17.46 41.48 -28.10
C PRO A 485 17.78 42.89 -27.57
N MET A 486 18.98 43.00 -26.97
CA MET A 486 19.90 44.18 -26.94
C MET A 486 19.38 45.41 -26.16
N GLU A 487 20.13 46.19 -25.38
CA GLU A 487 21.53 46.62 -25.26
C GLU A 487 21.73 47.00 -23.76
N GLY A 488 22.88 46.87 -23.11
CA GLY A 488 24.13 47.54 -23.47
C GLY A 488 24.18 48.97 -22.89
N VAL A 489 24.23 49.14 -21.56
CA VAL A 489 24.66 50.42 -20.96
C VAL A 489 25.72 50.14 -19.91
N ALA A 490 26.91 50.64 -20.23
CA ALA A 490 28.11 50.58 -19.42
C ALA A 490 27.99 51.44 -18.15
N ALA A 491 28.68 50.97 -17.11
CA ALA A 491 29.06 51.78 -15.98
C ALA A 491 30.16 52.76 -16.40
N ASP A 492 30.04 54.03 -16.02
CA ASP A 492 31.20 54.84 -15.61
C ASP A 492 30.78 56.07 -14.79
N THR A 493 31.27 56.06 -13.54
CA THR A 493 31.89 57.12 -12.73
C THR A 493 31.62 58.61 -13.00
N LEU A 494 31.12 59.34 -11.98
CA LEU A 494 31.75 60.47 -11.24
C LEU A 494 30.75 61.55 -10.75
N ALA A 495 31.05 62.04 -9.53
CA ALA A 495 30.49 63.15 -8.73
C ALA A 495 29.20 62.87 -7.94
#